data_AF-A0A2D2B203-F1
#
_entry.id   AF-A0A2D2B203-F1
#
_cell.length_a   1.000
_cell.length_b   1.000
_cell.length_c   1.000
_cell.angle_alpha   90.00
_cell.angle_beta   90.00
_cell.angle_gamma   90.00
#
_symmetry.space_group_name_H-M   'P 1'
#
loop_
_entity.id
_entity.type
_entity.pdbx_description
1 polymer ?
#
loop_
_entity_poly.entity_id
_entity_poly.type
_entity_poly.pdbx_seq_one_letter_code
_entity_poly.pdbx_strand_id
1 'polypeptide(L)'
;MISSRVLCVLALTAAAGLGGCQSAAKALGVAKVTPDEFRVVTKAPLVLPPDYSLRPPAPGEPRPQELQPESAARAALIGQSAAAQRSDGERLLAARSGAEKSDPLIRYVVDDEFGDIAHKDKSFADRVMFWRKDQPTAPAPAADGTSAPAPVDAAAEEARLKGVTGGKPVVIAREKSNWVKLPGL
;
A
#
# COMPACT_ATOMS: atom_id res chain seq x y z
N MET A 1 57.38 -26.42 0.50
CA MET A 1 56.89 -25.51 1.55
C MET A 1 55.65 -24.81 1.03
N ILE A 2 54.46 -25.29 1.39
CA ILE A 2 53.20 -24.69 0.93
C ILE A 2 53.03 -23.39 1.72
N SER A 3 53.05 -22.26 1.02
CA SER A 3 53.02 -20.92 1.62
C SER A 3 51.74 -20.72 2.43
N SER A 4 51.85 -20.19 3.65
CA SER A 4 50.73 -19.91 4.56
C SER A 4 49.60 -19.11 3.89
N ARG A 5 49.96 -18.25 2.93
CA ARG A 5 49.02 -17.47 2.09
C ARG A 5 48.12 -18.34 1.21
N VAL A 6 48.65 -19.44 0.66
CA VAL A 6 47.90 -20.38 -0.18
C VAL A 6 46.89 -21.15 0.66
N LEU A 7 47.25 -21.51 1.90
CA LEU A 7 46.35 -22.19 2.83
C LEU A 7 45.16 -21.29 3.22
N CYS A 8 45.41 -20.00 3.50
CA CYS A 8 44.36 -19.05 3.86
C CYS A 8 43.37 -18.79 2.71
N VAL A 9 43.85 -18.66 1.48
CA VAL A 9 42.97 -18.45 0.31
C VAL A 9 42.09 -19.67 0.09
N LEU A 10 42.65 -20.88 0.20
CA LEU A 10 41.92 -22.13 0.00
C LEU A 10 40.84 -22.34 1.09
N ALA A 11 41.16 -21.97 2.33
CA ALA A 11 40.22 -21.99 3.45
C ALA A 11 39.07 -20.99 3.25
N LEU A 12 39.34 -19.78 2.78
CA LEU A 12 38.33 -18.76 2.51
C LEU A 12 37.39 -19.16 1.36
N THR A 13 37.93 -19.76 0.29
CA THR A 13 37.11 -20.27 -0.82
C THR A 13 36.22 -21.45 -0.40
N ALA A 14 36.72 -22.33 0.46
CA ALA A 14 35.94 -23.44 0.99
C ALA A 14 34.79 -22.96 1.90
N ALA A 15 35.05 -21.94 2.74
CA ALA A 15 34.05 -21.34 3.60
C ALA A 15 32.91 -20.66 2.82
N ALA A 16 33.23 -19.98 1.71
CA ALA A 16 32.24 -19.34 0.85
C ALA A 16 31.36 -20.36 0.09
N GLY A 17 31.91 -21.52 -0.30
CA GLY A 17 31.17 -22.56 -1.02
C GLY A 17 30.12 -23.29 -0.17
N LEU A 18 30.37 -23.45 1.13
CA LEU A 18 29.46 -24.16 2.04
C LEU A 18 28.15 -23.40 2.32
N GLY A 19 28.17 -22.06 2.28
CA GLY A 19 26.97 -21.23 2.48
C GLY A 19 25.98 -21.26 1.31
N GLY A 20 26.44 -21.61 0.10
CA GLY A 20 25.61 -21.64 -1.12
C GLY A 20 24.72 -22.88 -1.24
N CYS A 21 25.11 -24.01 -0.64
CA CYS A 21 24.37 -25.27 -0.77
C CYS A 21 22.97 -25.23 -0.14
N GLN A 22 22.78 -24.47 0.95
CA GLN A 22 21.47 -24.38 1.62
C GLN A 22 20.44 -23.59 0.78
N SER A 23 20.85 -22.48 0.17
CA SER A 23 19.98 -21.70 -0.72
C SER A 23 19.73 -22.43 -2.04
N ALA A 24 20.74 -23.10 -2.60
CA ALA A 24 20.58 -23.91 -3.80
C ALA A 24 19.59 -25.08 -3.59
N ALA A 25 19.67 -25.79 -2.46
CA ALA A 25 18.75 -26.88 -2.13
C ALA A 25 17.28 -26.40 -1.97
N LYS A 26 17.08 -25.16 -1.48
CA LYS A 26 15.76 -24.53 -1.35
C LYS A 26 15.21 -24.07 -2.72
N ALA A 27 16.07 -23.50 -3.57
CA ALA A 27 15.70 -23.09 -4.93
C ALA A 27 15.44 -24.28 -5.87
N LEU A 28 16.15 -25.40 -5.68
CA LEU A 28 15.97 -26.65 -6.43
C LEU A 28 14.82 -27.52 -5.91
N GLY A 29 14.04 -27.05 -4.93
CA GLY A 29 12.83 -27.74 -4.44
C GLY A 29 13.09 -29.03 -3.65
N VAL A 30 14.33 -29.32 -3.29
CA VAL A 30 14.71 -30.49 -2.48
C VAL A 30 14.31 -30.30 -1.01
N ALA A 31 14.25 -29.03 -0.56
CA ALA A 31 13.73 -28.69 0.77
C ALA A 31 12.20 -28.75 0.79
N LYS A 32 11.64 -29.51 1.73
CA LYS A 32 10.20 -29.62 1.94
C LYS A 32 9.62 -28.27 2.39
N VAL A 33 8.87 -27.63 1.49
CA VAL A 33 8.01 -26.48 1.82
C VAL A 33 6.64 -27.05 2.21
N THR A 34 6.39 -27.19 3.50
CA THR A 34 5.05 -27.51 3.99
C THR A 34 4.16 -26.27 3.86
N PRO A 35 2.98 -26.39 3.23
CA PRO A 35 1.97 -25.35 3.26
C PRO A 35 1.65 -24.96 4.71
N ASP A 36 1.44 -23.67 4.95
CA ASP A 36 1.12 -23.13 6.27
C ASP A 36 -0.21 -23.71 6.77
N GLU A 37 -0.15 -24.45 7.89
CA GLU A 37 -1.28 -25.14 8.50
C GLU A 37 -2.34 -24.19 9.07
N PHE A 38 -2.03 -22.88 9.19
CA PHE A 38 -2.98 -21.85 9.59
C PHE A 38 -3.60 -21.11 8.39
N ARG A 39 -3.15 -21.36 7.16
CA ARG A 39 -3.82 -20.85 5.95
C ARG A 39 -5.00 -21.74 5.59
N VAL A 40 -6.09 -21.57 6.33
CA VAL A 40 -7.38 -22.22 6.04
C VAL A 40 -7.99 -21.58 4.81
N VAL A 41 -7.92 -22.27 3.66
CA VAL A 41 -8.71 -21.92 2.48
C VAL A 41 -10.10 -22.50 2.68
N THR A 42 -11.08 -21.64 2.90
CA THR A 42 -12.48 -22.05 3.03
C THR A 42 -13.03 -22.41 1.64
N LYS A 43 -13.32 -23.69 1.42
CA LYS A 43 -14.06 -24.13 0.23
C LYS A 43 -15.54 -23.83 0.43
N ALA A 44 -16.23 -23.39 -0.63
CA ALA A 44 -17.67 -23.17 -0.56
C ALA A 44 -18.39 -24.46 -0.12
N PRO A 45 -19.40 -24.38 0.77
CA PRO A 45 -20.14 -25.55 1.22
C PRO A 45 -20.79 -26.24 0.02
N LEU A 46 -20.61 -27.56 -0.09
CA LEU A 46 -21.31 -28.37 -1.10
C LEU A 46 -22.78 -28.51 -0.66
N VAL A 47 -23.61 -27.54 -1.01
CA VAL A 47 -25.06 -27.67 -0.92
C VAL A 47 -25.52 -28.44 -2.15
N LEU A 48 -26.10 -29.61 -1.92
CA LEU A 48 -26.74 -30.37 -2.99
C LEU A 48 -28.04 -29.64 -3.37
N PRO A 49 -28.14 -29.06 -4.59
CA PRO A 49 -29.36 -28.38 -5.00
C PRO A 49 -30.50 -29.41 -5.07
N PRO A 50 -31.76 -29.01 -4.77
CA PRO A 50 -32.91 -29.90 -4.83
C PRO A 50 -33.18 -30.46 -6.25
N ASP A 51 -32.56 -29.87 -7.27
CA ASP A 51 -32.58 -30.36 -8.65
C ASP A 51 -31.30 -31.13 -8.99
N TYR A 52 -31.41 -32.46 -9.02
CA TYR A 52 -30.38 -33.41 -9.49
C TYR A 52 -30.17 -33.39 -11.02
N SER A 53 -30.64 -32.37 -11.73
CA SER A 53 -30.63 -32.29 -13.20
C SER A 53 -29.39 -31.59 -13.75
N LEU A 54 -28.21 -31.85 -13.17
CA LEU A 54 -26.95 -31.45 -13.79
C LEU A 54 -26.73 -32.31 -15.04
N ARG A 55 -27.17 -31.79 -16.19
CA ARG A 55 -26.72 -32.26 -17.49
C ARG A 55 -25.18 -32.21 -17.45
N PRO A 56 -24.48 -33.33 -17.73
CA PRO A 56 -23.03 -33.31 -17.79
C PRO A 56 -22.59 -32.17 -18.71
N PRO A 57 -21.68 -31.28 -18.26
CA PRO A 57 -21.20 -30.20 -19.12
C PRO A 57 -20.64 -30.81 -20.40
N ALA A 58 -20.98 -30.21 -21.54
CA ALA A 58 -20.53 -30.75 -22.81
C ALA A 58 -18.99 -30.76 -22.84
N PRO A 59 -18.35 -31.80 -23.39
CA PRO A 59 -16.90 -31.82 -23.54
C PRO A 59 -16.42 -30.55 -24.27
N GLY A 60 -15.68 -29.68 -23.57
CA GLY A 60 -15.14 -28.44 -24.13
C GLY A 60 -15.73 -27.13 -23.59
N GLU A 61 -16.78 -27.16 -22.77
CA GLU A 61 -17.22 -25.94 -22.06
C GLU A 61 -16.21 -25.56 -20.96
N PRO A 62 -15.99 -24.25 -20.72
CA PRO A 62 -15.19 -23.80 -19.59
C PRO A 62 -15.81 -24.39 -18.33
N ARG A 63 -15.03 -25.20 -17.60
CA ARG A 63 -15.43 -25.60 -16.25
C ARG A 63 -15.72 -24.31 -15.48
N PRO A 64 -16.80 -24.24 -14.67
CA PRO A 64 -16.94 -23.21 -13.67
C PRO A 64 -15.78 -23.37 -12.68
N GLN A 65 -14.62 -22.82 -13.04
CA GLN A 65 -13.45 -22.78 -12.20
C GLN A 65 -13.88 -21.96 -10.98
N GLU A 66 -13.76 -22.56 -9.80
CA GLU A 66 -13.90 -21.86 -8.53
C GLU A 66 -13.18 -20.53 -8.67
N LEU A 67 -13.93 -19.41 -8.61
CA LEU A 67 -13.34 -18.08 -8.67
C LEU A 67 -12.16 -18.09 -7.69
N GLN A 68 -10.99 -17.68 -8.18
CA GLN A 68 -9.79 -17.52 -7.36
C GLN A 68 -10.22 -16.86 -6.04
N PRO A 69 -9.91 -17.44 -4.86
CA PRO A 69 -10.44 -16.96 -3.58
C PRO A 69 -10.11 -15.48 -3.36
N GLU A 70 -9.02 -14.98 -3.94
CA GLU A 70 -8.64 -13.57 -3.95
C GLU A 70 -9.66 -12.70 -4.71
N SER A 71 -10.16 -13.18 -5.84
CA SER A 71 -11.19 -12.48 -6.63
C SER A 71 -12.54 -12.48 -5.91
N ALA A 72 -12.91 -13.58 -5.27
CA ALA A 72 -14.13 -13.68 -4.47
C ALA A 72 -14.06 -12.81 -3.20
N ALA A 73 -12.93 -12.82 -2.48
CA ALA A 73 -12.70 -11.95 -1.33
C ALA A 73 -12.69 -10.47 -1.73
N ARG A 74 -12.07 -10.12 -2.86
CA ARG A 74 -12.11 -8.75 -3.39
C ARG A 74 -13.54 -8.31 -3.71
N ALA A 75 -14.34 -9.16 -4.34
CA ALA A 75 -15.74 -8.87 -4.62
C ALA A 75 -16.58 -8.76 -3.34
N ALA A 76 -16.27 -9.53 -2.29
CA ALA A 76 -16.95 -9.44 -1.00
C ALA A 76 -16.56 -8.17 -0.21
N LEU A 77 -15.28 -7.78 -0.23
CA LEU A 77 -14.77 -6.62 0.51
C LEU A 77 -15.13 -5.29 -0.15
N ILE A 78 -15.03 -5.21 -1.48
CA ILE A 78 -15.26 -3.98 -2.25
C ILE A 78 -16.73 -3.91 -2.70
N GLY A 79 -17.46 -5.02 -2.61
CA GLY A 79 -18.73 -5.20 -3.29
C GLY A 79 -18.52 -5.42 -4.80
N GLN A 80 -19.55 -5.89 -5.50
CA GLN A 80 -19.59 -5.66 -6.94
C GLN A 80 -19.57 -4.15 -7.13
N SER A 81 -18.57 -3.64 -7.84
CA SER A 81 -18.47 -2.21 -8.16
C SER A 81 -19.84 -1.76 -8.65
N ALA A 82 -20.52 -0.93 -7.85
CA ALA A 82 -21.86 -0.46 -8.14
C ALA A 82 -21.80 0.50 -9.35
N ALA A 83 -21.63 -0.09 -10.53
CA ALA A 83 -22.07 0.47 -11.79
C ALA A 83 -23.59 0.26 -11.96
N ALA A 84 -24.23 -0.46 -11.03
CA ALA A 84 -25.64 -0.75 -11.05
C ALA A 84 -26.43 0.45 -10.51
N GLN A 85 -27.19 1.10 -11.41
CA GLN A 85 -28.24 2.10 -11.16
C GLN A 85 -27.77 3.50 -10.72
N ARG A 86 -26.95 4.17 -11.55
CA ARG A 86 -26.81 5.64 -11.46
C ARG A 86 -27.92 6.35 -12.23
N SER A 87 -28.50 7.39 -11.63
CA SER A 87 -29.47 8.25 -12.31
C SER A 87 -28.83 8.95 -13.54
N ASP A 88 -29.65 9.38 -14.51
CA ASP A 88 -29.12 10.09 -15.68
C ASP A 88 -28.32 11.36 -15.28
N GLY A 89 -28.76 12.03 -14.21
CA GLY A 89 -28.07 13.21 -13.65
C GLY A 89 -26.69 12.88 -13.08
N GLU A 90 -26.56 11.76 -12.36
CA GLU A 90 -25.26 11.29 -11.84
C GLU A 90 -24.31 10.87 -12.96
N ARG A 91 -24.84 10.24 -14.02
CA ARG A 91 -24.03 9.91 -15.20
C ARG A 91 -23.51 11.17 -15.90
N LEU A 92 -24.36 12.19 -16.06
CA LEU A 92 -23.95 13.48 -16.62
C LEU A 92 -22.91 14.19 -15.74
N LEU A 93 -23.09 14.15 -14.41
CA LEU A 93 -22.14 14.75 -13.48
C LEU A 93 -20.79 14.01 -13.51
N ALA A 94 -20.79 12.68 -13.51
CA ALA A 94 -19.59 11.84 -13.59
C ALA A 94 -18.84 12.01 -14.93
N ALA A 95 -19.59 12.12 -16.02
CA ALA A 95 -19.03 12.41 -17.34
C ALA A 95 -18.38 13.81 -17.37
N ARG A 96 -19.03 14.82 -16.78
CA ARG A 96 -18.47 16.19 -16.67
C ARG A 96 -17.28 16.27 -15.72
N SER A 97 -17.26 15.51 -14.64
CA SER A 97 -16.14 15.46 -13.70
C SER A 97 -14.94 14.66 -14.24
N GLY A 98 -15.10 13.99 -15.38
CA GLY A 98 -14.05 13.18 -15.99
C GLY A 98 -13.78 11.87 -15.24
N ALA A 99 -14.71 11.44 -14.37
CA ALA A 99 -14.56 10.22 -13.58
C ALA A 99 -14.37 8.97 -14.46
N GLU A 100 -14.92 8.96 -15.68
CA GLU A 100 -14.75 7.86 -16.64
C GLU A 100 -13.33 7.75 -17.21
N LYS A 101 -12.50 8.79 -17.09
CA LYS A 101 -11.10 8.81 -17.54
C LYS A 101 -10.12 8.46 -16.43
N SER A 102 -10.60 8.08 -15.25
CA SER A 102 -9.73 7.70 -14.13
C SER A 102 -8.95 6.43 -14.49
N ASP A 103 -7.63 6.49 -14.35
CA ASP A 103 -6.77 5.30 -14.48
C ASP A 103 -7.01 4.36 -13.29
N PRO A 104 -7.44 3.10 -13.50
CA PRO A 104 -7.59 2.12 -12.40
C PRO A 104 -6.27 1.76 -11.72
N LEU A 105 -5.13 2.00 -12.37
CA LEU A 105 -3.78 1.73 -11.88
C LEU A 105 -3.14 2.94 -11.20
N ILE A 106 -3.85 4.07 -11.04
CA ILE A 106 -3.27 5.32 -10.49
C ILE A 106 -2.60 5.12 -9.13
N ARG A 107 -3.08 4.19 -8.30
CA ARG A 107 -2.43 3.85 -7.02
C ARG A 107 -1.03 3.31 -7.22
N TYR A 108 -0.82 2.45 -8.22
CA TYR A 108 0.51 1.93 -8.53
C TYR A 108 1.43 3.00 -9.09
N VAL A 109 0.91 3.90 -9.93
CA VAL A 109 1.68 5.04 -10.46
C VAL A 109 2.11 5.97 -9.32
N VAL A 110 1.20 6.30 -8.41
CA VAL A 110 1.53 7.11 -7.22
C VAL A 110 2.51 6.38 -6.32
N ASP A 111 2.32 5.09 -6.06
CA ASP A 111 3.25 4.33 -5.21
C ASP A 111 4.66 4.24 -5.85
N ASP A 112 4.76 4.14 -7.16
CA ASP A 112 6.04 4.16 -7.91
C ASP A 112 6.70 5.55 -7.86
N GLU A 113 5.92 6.61 -8.12
CA GLU A 113 6.42 8.00 -8.08
C GLU A 113 6.82 8.47 -6.67
N PHE A 114 6.13 7.98 -5.63
CA PHE A 114 6.29 8.43 -4.24
C PHE A 114 6.96 7.39 -3.33
N GLY A 115 7.38 6.24 -3.87
CA GLY A 115 8.07 5.19 -3.10
C GLY A 115 9.31 5.69 -2.34
N ASP A 116 10.03 6.65 -2.93
CA ASP A 116 11.21 7.28 -2.31
C ASP A 116 10.87 8.16 -1.09
N ILE A 117 9.64 8.67 -0.96
CA ILE A 117 9.25 9.51 0.18
C ILE A 117 8.98 8.66 1.42
N ALA A 118 8.43 7.45 1.23
CA ALA A 118 8.20 6.50 2.33
C ALA A 118 9.51 5.98 2.94
N HIS A 119 10.58 5.94 2.15
CA HIS A 119 11.89 5.42 2.56
C HIS A 119 12.97 6.49 2.78
N LYS A 120 12.64 7.78 2.69
CA LYS A 120 13.59 8.85 2.94
C LYS A 120 13.92 8.96 4.43
N ASP A 121 15.18 8.75 4.75
CA ASP A 121 15.72 9.11 6.06
C ASP A 121 15.50 10.61 6.33
N LYS A 122 15.17 10.92 7.58
CA LYS A 122 15.08 12.31 8.05
C LYS A 122 16.32 13.08 7.63
N SER A 123 16.11 14.24 7.01
CA SER A 123 17.20 15.07 6.50
C SER A 123 18.17 15.44 7.62
N PHE A 124 19.42 15.75 7.25
CA PHE A 124 20.41 16.21 8.22
C PHE A 124 19.91 17.42 9.02
N ALA A 125 19.21 18.35 8.37
CA ALA A 125 18.61 19.51 9.02
C ALA A 125 17.54 19.11 10.04
N ASP A 126 16.67 18.14 9.73
CA ASP A 126 15.68 17.59 10.68
C ASP A 126 16.38 16.95 11.90
N ARG A 127 17.47 16.21 11.66
CA ARG A 127 18.26 15.59 12.72
C ARG A 127 18.94 16.60 13.65
N VAL A 128 19.38 17.74 13.11
CA VAL A 128 20.00 18.83 13.89
C VAL A 128 18.93 19.64 14.63
N MET A 129 17.82 19.99 13.96
CA MET A 129 16.73 20.76 14.56
C MET A 129 16.04 19.99 15.70
N PHE A 130 15.87 18.68 15.53
CA PHE A 130 15.20 17.79 16.48
C PHE A 130 16.19 16.86 17.22
N TRP A 131 17.45 17.27 17.38
CA TRP A 131 18.48 16.44 18.04
C TRP A 131 18.14 16.17 19.52
N ARG A 132 17.45 17.12 20.18
CA ARG A 132 17.00 17.00 21.58
C ARG A 132 15.60 16.42 21.63
N LYS A 133 15.52 15.11 21.84
CA LYS A 133 14.27 14.34 22.02
C LYS A 133 13.61 14.54 23.39
N ASP A 134 14.16 15.41 24.25
CA ASP A 134 13.74 15.57 25.66
C ASP A 134 12.46 16.38 25.85
N GLN A 135 11.87 16.89 24.78
CA GLN A 135 10.47 17.30 24.77
C GLN A 135 9.68 16.11 24.25
N PRO A 136 8.91 15.39 25.10
CA PRO A 136 7.91 14.48 24.59
C PRO A 136 7.01 15.32 23.70
N THR A 137 7.15 15.14 22.38
CA THR A 137 6.09 15.55 21.47
C THR A 137 4.88 14.81 21.98
N ALA A 138 3.98 15.53 22.64
CA ALA A 138 2.70 14.97 23.03
C ALA A 138 2.19 14.25 21.77
N PRO A 139 1.93 12.93 21.83
CA PRO A 139 1.38 12.25 20.67
C PRO A 139 0.21 13.12 20.21
N ALA A 140 0.25 13.56 18.95
CA ALA A 140 -0.93 14.16 18.35
C ALA A 140 -2.07 13.21 18.72
N PRO A 141 -3.15 13.70 19.36
CA PRO A 141 -4.20 12.82 19.87
C PRO A 141 -4.56 11.91 18.71
N ALA A 142 -4.33 10.61 18.91
CA ALA A 142 -4.76 9.61 17.95
C ALA A 142 -6.23 9.93 17.74
N ALA A 143 -6.55 10.43 16.54
CA ALA A 143 -7.93 10.62 16.17
C ALA A 143 -8.48 9.22 16.03
N ASP A 144 -8.95 8.66 17.14
CA ASP A 144 -9.85 7.52 17.13
C ASP A 144 -10.94 7.91 16.12
N GLY A 145 -11.06 7.10 15.07
CA GLY A 145 -12.02 7.28 13.98
C GLY A 145 -13.50 7.19 14.42
N THR A 146 -13.76 7.32 15.71
CA THR A 146 -15.05 7.39 16.38
C THR A 146 -15.39 8.82 16.83
N SER A 147 -14.51 9.79 16.60
CA SER A 147 -14.83 11.20 16.84
C SER A 147 -15.87 11.66 15.80
N ALA A 148 -17.14 11.63 16.18
CA ALA A 148 -18.19 12.35 15.45
C ALA A 148 -17.70 13.78 15.17
N PRO A 149 -17.92 14.34 13.96
CA PRO A 149 -17.50 15.70 13.67
C PRO A 149 -18.18 16.63 14.66
N ALA A 150 -17.45 17.07 15.67
CA ALA A 150 -17.92 18.11 16.56
C ALA A 150 -18.21 19.32 15.67
N PRO A 151 -19.41 19.92 15.73
CA PRO A 151 -19.70 21.12 14.96
C PRO A 151 -18.68 22.19 15.33
N VAL A 152 -17.91 22.62 14.32
CA VAL A 152 -16.90 23.66 14.49
C VAL A 152 -17.63 24.97 14.79
N ASP A 153 -17.41 25.52 15.98
CA ASP A 153 -17.92 26.84 16.35
C ASP A 153 -17.16 27.92 15.58
N ALA A 154 -17.85 28.54 14.61
CA ALA A 154 -17.28 29.57 13.74
C ALA A 154 -16.73 30.78 14.51
N ALA A 155 -17.35 31.15 15.65
CA ALA A 155 -16.92 32.30 16.44
C ALA A 155 -15.63 32.02 17.20
N ALA A 156 -15.50 30.80 17.75
CA ALA A 156 -14.30 30.37 18.46
C ALA A 156 -13.08 30.26 17.52
N GLU A 157 -13.29 29.72 16.31
CA GLU A 157 -12.22 29.63 15.31
C GLU A 157 -11.81 31.00 14.76
N GLU A 158 -12.75 31.94 14.56
CA GLU A 158 -12.41 33.30 14.13
C GLU A 158 -11.56 34.04 15.18
N ALA A 159 -11.86 33.88 16.47
CA ALA A 159 -11.06 34.47 17.55
C ALA A 159 -9.64 33.88 17.59
N ARG A 160 -9.52 32.56 17.41
CA ARG A 160 -8.21 31.87 17.33
C ARG A 160 -7.42 32.36 16.11
N LEU A 161 -8.06 32.45 14.95
CA LEU A 161 -7.44 32.95 13.72
C LEU A 161 -7.01 34.41 13.86
N LYS A 162 -7.81 35.29 14.48
CA LYS A 162 -7.43 36.69 14.75
C LYS A 162 -6.22 36.79 15.69
N GLY A 163 -6.13 35.94 16.70
CA GLY A 163 -4.98 35.88 17.60
C GLY A 163 -3.68 35.50 16.89
N VAL A 164 -3.75 34.54 15.96
CA VAL A 164 -2.57 34.08 15.20
C VAL A 164 -2.19 35.02 14.06
N THR A 165 -3.18 35.58 13.36
CA THR A 165 -2.96 36.41 12.15
C THR A 165 -2.87 37.92 12.45
N GLY A 166 -3.12 38.32 13.69
CA GLY A 166 -3.17 39.73 14.09
C GLY A 166 -4.25 40.54 13.36
N GLY A 167 -5.29 39.87 12.83
CA GLY A 167 -6.36 40.47 12.06
C GLY A 167 -5.98 40.91 10.63
N LYS A 168 -4.80 40.53 10.14
CA LYS A 168 -4.36 40.86 8.78
C LYS A 168 -4.72 39.73 7.80
N PRO A 169 -5.08 40.05 6.54
CA PRO A 169 -5.32 39.03 5.53
C PRO A 169 -4.03 38.24 5.25
N VAL A 170 -4.08 36.92 5.42
CA VAL A 170 -2.97 36.01 5.08
C VAL A 170 -3.02 35.72 3.59
N VAL A 171 -2.08 36.29 2.83
CA VAL A 171 -1.95 36.05 1.39
C VAL A 171 -0.90 34.97 1.18
N ILE A 172 -1.32 33.75 0.88
CA ILE A 172 -0.42 32.66 0.47
C ILE A 172 -0.15 32.84 -1.03
N ALA A 173 0.86 33.65 -1.36
CA ALA A 173 1.36 33.75 -2.72
C ALA A 173 2.52 32.76 -2.91
N ARG A 174 2.48 31.97 -3.98
CA ARG A 174 3.65 31.23 -4.44
C ARG A 174 4.63 32.25 -5.01
N GLU A 175 5.66 32.60 -4.25
CA GLU A 175 6.73 33.43 -4.78
C GLU A 175 7.30 32.73 -6.03
N LYS A 176 7.26 33.42 -7.17
CA LYS A 176 7.96 32.99 -8.38
C LYS A 176 9.45 33.13 -8.11
N SER A 177 10.01 32.16 -7.43
CA SER A 177 11.45 32.05 -7.28
C SER A 177 12.02 31.72 -8.67
N ASN A 178 12.70 32.69 -9.28
CA ASN A 178 13.48 32.50 -10.52
C ASN A 178 14.74 31.64 -10.31
N TRP A 179 14.90 31.07 -9.11
CA TRP A 179 15.98 30.17 -8.79
C TRP A 179 15.63 28.74 -9.22
N VAL A 180 16.41 28.20 -10.14
CA VAL A 180 16.34 26.80 -10.55
C VAL A 180 16.68 25.92 -9.35
N LYS A 181 15.69 25.24 -8.78
CA LYS A 181 15.94 24.18 -7.79
C LYS A 181 16.53 22.98 -8.53
N LEU A 182 17.84 22.80 -8.39
CA LEU A 182 18.50 21.57 -8.83
C LEU A 182 17.98 20.42 -7.97
N PRO A 183 17.46 19.33 -8.58
CA PRO A 183 17.08 18.16 -7.83
C PRO A 183 18.36 17.48 -7.29
N GLY A 184 18.43 17.31 -5.97
CA GLY A 184 19.39 16.37 -5.36
C GLY A 184 20.66 16.95 -4.72
N LEU A 185 20.63 18.18 -4.16
CA LEU A 185 21.58 18.59 -3.10
C LEU A 185 20.83 19.06 -1.85
#